data_AF-A0A523LHT5-F1
#
_entry.id   AF-A0A523LHT5-F1
#
_cell.length_a   1.000
_cell.length_b   1.000
_cell.length_c   1.000
_cell.angle_alpha   90.00
_cell.angle_beta   90.00
_cell.angle_gamma   90.00
#
_symmetry.space_group_name_H-M   'P 1'
#
loop_
_entity.id
_entity.type
_entity.pdbx_description
1 polymer ?
#
loop_
_entity_poly.entity_id
_entity_poly.type
_entity_poly.pdbx_seq_one_letter_code
_entity_poly.pdbx_strand_id
1 'polypeptide(L)'
;MISTHRRTIFLTYIVLLHALAACGDQGLTNYQLSGPTMGTRFSVAVVTESEFDQQQLQARIHETLDDVDRRMSTYRTDSEVSAFNRSPSTDWFPVSRALCEAVGEAIEFSNLSGGAFDITVGPLVDLWGFGPGDSLNEPPSDEAIAEAISRTGRMHLHANCEIPAIRKDLAGLQIDLSAYAKGLAADEIASLLDKQGIANYLVEIGGDLRARGHNASNASWRIAIESPYQPGHAVEKIIHIHDLSVATSGDYRNFFEFEGQRYSHTIDPRTGRPVAHNLASVTVLAESAAHADALATALMVLGPEAGMVFAERQGIAVYLLLRDASSITERMSTRFMSLTDP
;
A
#
# COMPACT_ATOMS: atom_id res chain seq x y z
N MET A 1 43.86 77.92 -46.21
CA MET A 1 43.62 76.69 -47.00
C MET A 1 43.44 75.54 -46.01
N ILE A 2 42.25 74.91 -46.04
CA ILE A 2 41.94 73.51 -45.64
C ILE A 2 41.97 73.22 -44.11
N SER A 3 40.83 73.12 -43.42
CA SER A 3 40.01 71.91 -43.11
C SER A 3 40.74 70.91 -42.18
N THR A 4 40.17 70.23 -41.17
CA THR A 4 38.80 69.72 -40.93
C THR A 4 38.65 69.22 -39.47
N HIS A 5 37.40 69.04 -39.06
CA HIS A 5 36.85 68.44 -37.83
C HIS A 5 37.48 67.14 -37.25
N ARG A 6 37.32 66.95 -35.93
CA ARG A 6 36.97 65.67 -35.25
C ARG A 6 36.38 65.97 -33.84
N ARG A 7 35.06 65.78 -33.64
CA ARG A 7 34.36 64.63 -33.01
C ARG A 7 34.56 64.53 -31.49
N THR A 8 33.59 64.97 -30.69
CA THR A 8 32.54 64.19 -29.99
C THR A 8 33.05 63.49 -28.73
N ILE A 9 32.41 63.73 -27.57
CA ILE A 9 31.89 62.74 -26.61
C ILE A 9 31.04 63.53 -25.59
N PHE A 10 29.71 63.44 -25.73
CA PHE A 10 28.76 63.78 -24.68
C PHE A 10 28.56 62.50 -23.86
N LEU A 11 28.96 62.53 -22.59
CA LEU A 11 28.83 61.40 -21.67
C LEU A 11 27.42 61.45 -21.05
N THR A 12 26.45 60.82 -21.69
CA THR A 12 25.10 60.65 -21.10
C THR A 12 25.14 59.40 -20.21
N TYR A 13 25.13 59.62 -18.90
CA TYR A 13 24.93 58.56 -17.89
C TYR A 13 23.54 57.96 -18.10
N ILE A 14 23.48 56.74 -18.63
CA ILE A 14 22.30 55.89 -18.58
C ILE A 14 22.24 55.33 -17.15
N VAL A 15 21.34 55.89 -16.34
CA VAL A 15 20.89 55.27 -15.10
C VAL A 15 20.08 54.04 -15.49
N LEU A 16 20.72 52.87 -15.47
CA LEU A 16 20.06 51.58 -15.59
C LEU A 16 19.36 51.30 -14.25
N LEU A 17 18.12 51.78 -14.11
CA LEU A 17 17.17 51.29 -13.11
C LEU A 17 16.99 49.78 -13.37
N HIS A 18 17.73 48.97 -12.64
CA HIS A 18 17.46 47.54 -12.54
C HIS A 18 16.15 47.42 -11.77
N ALA A 19 15.08 47.21 -12.52
CA ALA A 19 13.81 46.79 -11.97
C ALA A 19 14.04 45.55 -11.11
N LEU A 20 13.86 45.68 -9.80
CA LEU A 20 13.60 44.57 -8.90
C LEU A 20 12.27 43.95 -9.31
N ALA A 21 12.30 43.08 -10.32
CA ALA A 21 11.24 42.10 -10.53
C ALA A 21 11.44 40.99 -9.49
N ALA A 22 11.16 41.31 -8.24
CA ALA A 22 10.95 40.34 -7.17
C ALA A 22 9.44 40.13 -7.00
N CYS A 23 8.77 39.70 -8.07
CA CYS A 23 7.60 38.83 -7.90
C CYS A 23 8.17 37.42 -7.80
N GLY A 24 8.72 37.10 -6.63
CA GLY A 24 8.99 35.72 -6.28
C GLY A 24 7.64 35.05 -6.12
N ASP A 25 7.27 34.23 -7.08
CA ASP A 25 6.32 33.15 -6.88
C ASP A 25 6.82 32.40 -5.65
N GLN A 26 6.22 32.64 -4.47
CA GLN A 26 6.49 31.84 -3.28
C GLN A 26 5.78 30.51 -3.52
N GLY A 27 6.30 29.78 -4.50
CA GLY A 27 5.69 28.60 -5.08
C GLY A 27 5.92 27.42 -4.16
N LEU A 28 4.86 26.67 -3.91
CA LEU A 28 4.94 25.35 -3.29
C LEU A 28 6.04 24.53 -3.99
N THR A 29 7.05 24.12 -3.23
CA THR A 29 8.13 23.28 -3.74
C THR A 29 7.77 21.83 -3.50
N ASN A 30 7.91 20.99 -4.54
CA ASN A 30 7.74 19.54 -4.44
C ASN A 30 9.09 18.86 -4.22
N TYR A 31 9.24 18.19 -3.08
CA TYR A 31 10.39 17.37 -2.76
C TYR A 31 10.02 15.89 -2.88
N GLN A 32 10.89 15.11 -3.52
CA GLN A 32 10.67 13.69 -3.75
C GLN A 32 11.74 12.87 -3.05
N LEU A 33 11.34 12.05 -2.09
CA LEU A 33 12.17 11.06 -1.42
C LEU A 33 11.79 9.67 -1.90
N SER A 34 12.76 8.76 -2.05
CA SER A 34 12.48 7.39 -2.46
C SER A 34 13.59 6.43 -2.08
N GLY A 35 13.28 5.15 -1.97
CA GLY A 35 14.26 4.12 -1.64
C GLY A 35 13.65 2.72 -1.62
N PRO A 36 14.47 1.68 -1.42
CA PRO A 36 13.99 0.30 -1.25
C PRO A 36 13.39 0.10 0.15
N THR A 37 12.39 -0.77 0.27
CA THR A 37 11.83 -1.26 1.55
C THR A 37 10.94 -2.49 1.32
N MET A 38 10.81 -3.41 2.28
CA MET A 38 9.82 -4.51 2.26
C MET A 38 9.73 -5.30 0.93
N GLY A 39 10.87 -5.59 0.29
CA GLY A 39 10.91 -6.28 -1.00
C GLY A 39 10.40 -5.46 -2.20
N THR A 40 10.13 -4.17 -2.00
CA THR A 40 9.63 -3.21 -2.98
C THR A 40 10.33 -1.85 -2.82
N ARG A 41 9.70 -0.76 -3.23
CA ARG A 41 10.17 0.62 -3.09
C ARG A 41 9.12 1.48 -2.40
N PHE A 42 9.60 2.55 -1.76
CA PHE A 42 8.76 3.65 -1.32
C PHE A 42 9.05 4.92 -2.14
N SER A 43 8.06 5.80 -2.15
CA SER A 43 8.11 7.13 -2.73
C SER A 43 7.32 8.10 -1.84
N VAL A 44 7.92 9.21 -1.43
CA VAL A 44 7.27 10.24 -0.61
C VAL A 44 7.45 11.60 -1.29
N ALA A 45 6.34 12.14 -1.78
CA ALA A 45 6.27 13.52 -2.25
C ALA A 45 5.86 14.43 -1.09
N VAL A 46 6.60 15.51 -0.87
CA VAL A 46 6.32 16.54 0.14
C VAL A 46 6.17 17.88 -0.56
N VAL A 47 5.06 18.55 -0.32
CA VAL A 47 4.75 19.87 -0.91
C VAL A 47 4.74 20.91 0.20
N THR A 48 5.67 21.86 0.15
CA THR A 48 5.82 22.85 1.22
C THR A 48 6.42 24.15 0.70
N GLU A 49 6.15 25.24 1.41
CA GLU A 49 6.77 26.56 1.19
C GLU A 49 8.11 26.68 1.92
N SER A 50 8.33 25.85 2.94
CA SER A 50 9.51 25.92 3.82
C SER A 50 10.57 24.89 3.43
N GLU A 51 11.83 25.32 3.40
CA GLU A 51 12.95 24.38 3.34
C GLU A 51 12.99 23.53 4.62
N PHE A 52 13.38 22.27 4.45
CA PHE A 52 13.64 21.34 5.53
C PHE A 52 14.87 20.49 5.21
N ASP A 53 15.45 19.86 6.23
CA ASP A 53 16.54 18.92 6.06
C ASP A 53 16.03 17.61 5.44
N GLN A 54 16.13 17.52 4.11
CA GLN A 54 15.71 16.35 3.34
C GLN A 54 16.48 15.08 3.73
N GLN A 55 17.77 15.20 4.08
CA GLN A 55 18.57 14.06 4.49
C GLN A 55 18.10 13.52 5.84
N GLN A 56 17.81 14.41 6.78
CA GLN A 56 17.26 14.04 8.08
C GLN A 56 15.84 13.44 7.96
N LEU A 57 14.98 14.00 7.11
CA LEU A 57 13.66 13.42 6.86
C LEU A 57 13.77 12.03 6.22
N GLN A 58 14.61 11.87 5.21
CA GLN A 58 14.83 10.57 4.58
C GLN A 58 15.36 9.52 5.57
N ALA A 59 16.29 9.89 6.46
CA ALA A 59 16.77 9.00 7.51
C ALA A 59 15.63 8.54 8.44
N ARG A 60 14.76 9.46 8.90
CA ARG A 60 13.61 9.12 9.74
C ARG A 60 12.57 8.25 9.02
N ILE A 61 12.34 8.48 7.73
CA ILE A 61 11.48 7.62 6.90
C ILE A 61 12.07 6.20 6.84
N HIS A 62 13.37 6.06 6.59
CA HIS A 62 14.03 4.74 6.58
C HIS A 62 13.96 4.05 7.94
N GLU A 63 14.19 4.76 9.04
CA GLU A 63 14.06 4.21 10.39
C GLU A 63 12.64 3.72 10.68
N THR A 64 11.62 4.47 10.25
CA THR A 64 10.20 4.09 10.38
C THR A 64 9.90 2.82 9.58
N LEU A 65 10.36 2.77 8.33
CA LEU A 65 10.17 1.63 7.44
C LEU A 65 10.86 0.35 7.96
N ASP A 66 12.11 0.46 8.42
CA ASP A 66 12.85 -0.67 8.99
C ASP A 66 12.25 -1.13 10.32
N ASP A 67 11.65 -0.23 11.11
CA ASP A 67 10.90 -0.62 12.30
C ASP A 67 9.65 -1.45 11.99
N VAL A 68 8.83 -1.03 11.02
CA VAL A 68 7.68 -1.81 10.56
C VAL A 68 8.13 -3.17 10.01
N ASP A 69 9.19 -3.19 9.21
CA ASP A 69 9.76 -4.43 8.64
C ASP A 69 10.27 -5.39 9.74
N ARG A 70 10.95 -4.87 10.78
CA ARG A 70 11.34 -5.66 11.96
C ARG A 70 10.16 -6.17 12.77
N ARG A 71 9.01 -5.50 12.76
CA ARG A 71 7.83 -6.02 13.47
C ARG A 71 7.12 -7.11 12.65
N MET A 72 6.94 -6.90 11.35
CA MET A 72 5.91 -7.61 10.57
C MET A 72 6.43 -8.55 9.48
N SER A 73 7.70 -8.48 9.11
CA SER A 73 8.22 -9.25 7.99
C SER A 73 8.25 -10.76 8.25
N THR A 74 7.76 -11.54 7.30
CA THR A 74 7.92 -13.01 7.27
C THR A 74 9.28 -13.45 6.71
N TYR A 75 9.97 -12.55 5.99
CA TYR A 75 11.27 -12.83 5.34
C TYR A 75 12.45 -12.61 6.29
N ARG A 76 12.30 -11.71 7.26
CA ARG A 76 13.33 -11.43 8.27
C ARG A 76 13.33 -12.47 9.36
N THR A 77 14.49 -13.03 9.66
CA THR A 77 14.62 -14.00 10.75
C THR A 77 14.55 -13.35 12.14
N ASP A 78 14.90 -12.07 12.24
CA ASP A 78 14.91 -11.28 13.47
C ASP A 78 13.60 -10.53 13.76
N SER A 79 12.56 -10.70 12.93
CA SER A 79 11.28 -10.01 13.15
C SER A 79 10.44 -10.61 14.28
N GLU A 80 9.56 -9.80 14.86
CA GLU A 80 8.59 -10.27 15.87
C GLU A 80 7.64 -11.32 15.30
N VAL A 81 7.09 -11.11 14.09
CA VAL A 81 6.27 -12.10 13.38
C VAL A 81 7.02 -13.42 13.17
N SER A 82 8.25 -13.39 12.68
CA SER A 82 9.01 -14.62 12.46
C SER A 82 9.37 -15.32 13.78
N ALA A 83 9.62 -14.57 14.85
CA ALA A 83 9.83 -15.13 16.18
C ALA A 83 8.57 -15.82 16.72
N PHE A 84 7.40 -15.20 16.55
CA PHE A 84 6.10 -15.78 16.90
C PHE A 84 5.80 -17.05 16.08
N ASN A 85 6.01 -16.99 14.76
CA ASN A 85 5.77 -18.12 13.85
C ASN A 85 6.63 -19.33 14.20
N ARG A 86 7.91 -19.13 14.54
CA ARG A 86 8.82 -20.22 14.96
C ARG A 86 8.54 -20.77 16.35
N SER A 87 7.86 -20.02 17.21
CA SER A 87 7.55 -20.47 18.56
C SER A 87 6.60 -21.67 18.52
N PRO A 88 6.93 -22.82 19.14
CA PRO A 88 5.99 -23.93 19.28
C PRO A 88 5.02 -23.73 20.45
N SER A 89 5.20 -22.65 21.23
CA SER A 89 4.39 -22.38 22.41
C SER A 89 2.94 -22.07 22.05
N THR A 90 2.02 -22.55 22.88
CA THR A 90 0.61 -22.18 22.84
C THR A 90 0.20 -21.24 23.98
N ASP A 91 1.20 -20.73 24.72
CA ASP A 91 1.02 -19.66 25.70
C ASP A 91 1.14 -18.28 25.05
N TRP A 92 0.87 -17.23 25.83
CA TRP A 92 1.06 -15.85 25.41
C TRP A 92 2.52 -15.56 25.05
N PHE A 93 2.71 -14.98 23.87
CA PHE A 93 3.99 -14.55 23.33
C PHE A 93 4.06 -13.01 23.38
N PRO A 94 5.00 -12.42 24.15
CA PRO A 94 5.16 -10.98 24.22
C PRO A 94 5.53 -10.39 22.84
N VAL A 95 4.89 -9.28 22.48
CA VAL A 95 5.18 -8.54 21.24
C VAL A 95 5.15 -7.04 21.52
N SER A 96 5.61 -6.23 20.56
CA SER A 96 5.38 -4.79 20.61
C SER A 96 3.88 -4.48 20.65
N ARG A 97 3.52 -3.34 21.26
CA ARG A 97 2.14 -2.82 21.23
C ARG A 97 1.63 -2.66 19.80
N ALA A 98 2.47 -2.12 18.91
CA ALA A 98 2.12 -1.91 17.51
C ALA A 98 1.81 -3.23 16.78
N LEU A 99 2.59 -4.30 16.98
CA LEU A 99 2.26 -5.59 16.39
C LEU A 99 0.98 -6.18 17.01
N CYS A 100 0.77 -6.02 18.33
CA CYS A 100 -0.45 -6.48 18.98
C CYS A 100 -1.69 -5.81 18.38
N GLU A 101 -1.66 -4.49 18.21
CA GLU A 101 -2.76 -3.69 17.65
C GLU A 101 -3.04 -4.11 16.20
N ALA A 102 -2.00 -4.24 15.36
CA ALA A 102 -2.16 -4.72 13.99
C ALA A 102 -2.75 -6.15 13.91
N VAL A 103 -2.30 -7.06 14.77
CA VAL A 103 -2.89 -8.41 14.86
C VAL A 103 -4.34 -8.35 15.31
N GLY A 104 -4.67 -7.44 16.24
CA GLY A 104 -6.02 -7.16 16.72
C GLY A 104 -6.95 -6.70 15.61
N GLU A 105 -6.57 -5.65 14.88
CA GLU A 105 -7.32 -5.15 13.72
C GLU A 105 -7.49 -6.22 12.64
N ALA A 106 -6.45 -7.01 12.39
CA ALA A 106 -6.54 -8.14 11.49
C ALA A 106 -7.53 -9.23 11.98
N ILE A 107 -7.81 -9.36 13.30
CA ILE A 107 -8.92 -10.22 13.80
C ILE A 107 -10.22 -9.67 13.26
N GLU A 108 -10.40 -8.37 13.43
CA GLU A 108 -11.64 -7.68 13.13
C GLU A 108 -11.95 -7.75 11.64
N PHE A 109 -10.96 -7.50 10.76
CA PHE A 109 -11.13 -7.68 9.31
C PHE A 109 -11.47 -9.11 8.92
N SER A 110 -10.87 -10.10 9.59
CA SER A 110 -11.17 -11.50 9.33
C SER A 110 -12.61 -11.85 9.72
N ASN A 111 -13.05 -11.41 10.90
CA ASN A 111 -14.43 -11.60 11.34
C ASN A 111 -15.43 -10.87 10.42
N LEU A 112 -15.13 -9.62 10.05
CA LEU A 112 -15.99 -8.78 9.23
C LEU A 112 -16.19 -9.38 7.83
N SER A 113 -15.11 -9.90 7.23
CA SER A 113 -15.12 -10.47 5.89
C SER A 113 -15.52 -11.95 5.83
N GLY A 114 -15.83 -12.58 6.98
CA GLY A 114 -16.16 -14.00 7.04
C GLY A 114 -14.99 -14.91 6.67
N GLY A 115 -13.76 -14.51 7.05
CA GLY A 115 -12.53 -15.26 6.79
C GLY A 115 -11.93 -15.06 5.40
N ALA A 116 -12.45 -14.13 4.59
CA ALA A 116 -11.85 -13.82 3.29
C ALA A 116 -10.51 -13.10 3.43
N PHE A 117 -10.38 -12.24 4.43
CA PHE A 117 -9.08 -11.80 4.95
C PHE A 117 -8.71 -12.66 6.15
N ASP A 118 -7.55 -13.31 6.13
CA ASP A 118 -7.06 -14.08 7.28
C ASP A 118 -5.54 -14.06 7.28
N ILE A 119 -4.95 -13.40 8.28
CA ILE A 119 -3.49 -13.33 8.42
C ILE A 119 -2.89 -14.67 8.83
N THR A 120 -3.68 -15.68 9.22
CA THR A 120 -3.16 -17.01 9.55
C THR A 120 -2.86 -17.88 8.32
N VAL A 121 -3.03 -17.32 7.12
CA VAL A 121 -2.84 -17.98 5.81
C VAL A 121 -1.37 -18.32 5.50
N GLY A 122 -0.42 -17.97 6.38
CA GLY A 122 1.02 -18.22 6.20
C GLY A 122 1.36 -19.64 5.69
N PRO A 123 0.86 -20.72 6.31
CA PRO A 123 1.15 -22.08 5.84
C PRO A 123 0.67 -22.37 4.42
N LEU A 124 -0.40 -21.71 3.97
CA LEU A 124 -0.92 -21.83 2.61
C LEU A 124 -0.09 -20.98 1.63
N VAL A 125 0.26 -19.74 2.01
CA VAL A 125 1.12 -18.87 1.20
C VAL A 125 2.48 -19.54 0.91
N ASP A 126 3.08 -20.14 1.94
CA ASP A 126 4.32 -20.90 1.82
C ASP A 126 4.13 -22.15 0.94
N LEU A 127 3.05 -22.90 1.15
CA LEU A 127 2.74 -24.11 0.36
C LEU A 127 2.59 -23.82 -1.13
N TRP A 128 2.08 -22.64 -1.50
CA TRP A 128 1.92 -22.22 -2.89
C TRP A 128 3.15 -21.50 -3.46
N GLY A 129 4.25 -21.39 -2.70
CA GLY A 129 5.49 -20.79 -3.16
C GLY A 129 5.47 -19.26 -3.28
N PHE A 130 4.54 -18.60 -2.57
CA PHE A 130 4.42 -17.12 -2.54
C PHE A 130 5.03 -16.50 -1.27
N GLY A 131 5.41 -17.34 -0.31
CA GLY A 131 6.12 -16.93 0.91
C GLY A 131 7.65 -17.06 0.80
N PRO A 132 8.36 -16.96 1.94
CA PRO A 132 9.80 -17.15 1.97
C PRO A 132 10.18 -18.60 1.60
N GLY A 133 10.86 -18.78 0.46
CA GLY A 133 11.29 -20.11 0.01
C GLY A 133 11.47 -20.21 -1.49
N ASP A 134 11.52 -21.43 -2.00
CA ASP A 134 11.58 -21.70 -3.43
C ASP A 134 10.21 -21.48 -4.07
N SER A 135 10.19 -20.79 -5.21
CA SER A 135 8.98 -20.64 -6.03
C SER A 135 8.57 -22.00 -6.62
N LEU A 136 7.28 -22.30 -6.58
CA LEU A 136 6.73 -23.49 -7.24
C LEU A 136 6.32 -23.19 -8.68
N ASN A 137 6.43 -24.21 -9.52
CA ASN A 137 5.95 -24.18 -10.91
C ASN A 137 4.74 -25.12 -11.13
N GLU A 138 4.32 -25.85 -10.11
CA GLU A 138 3.22 -26.82 -10.15
C GLU A 138 2.34 -26.65 -8.90
N PRO A 139 1.02 -26.84 -9.00
CA PRO A 139 0.13 -26.75 -7.84
C PRO A 139 0.40 -27.91 -6.85
N PRO A 140 0.29 -27.65 -5.52
CA PRO A 140 0.39 -28.69 -4.51
C PRO A 140 -0.77 -29.70 -4.60
N SER A 141 -0.52 -30.92 -4.13
CA SER A 141 -1.54 -31.97 -4.02
C SER A 141 -2.68 -31.58 -3.06
N ASP A 142 -3.86 -32.13 -3.27
CA ASP A 142 -5.04 -31.91 -2.41
C ASP A 142 -4.78 -32.30 -0.94
N GLU A 143 -3.99 -33.35 -0.70
CA GLU A 143 -3.59 -33.78 0.64
C GLU A 143 -2.73 -32.71 1.35
N ALA A 144 -1.75 -32.14 0.64
CA ALA A 144 -0.90 -31.07 1.16
C ALA A 144 -1.71 -29.78 1.44
N ILE A 145 -2.68 -29.45 0.56
CA ILE A 145 -3.60 -28.33 0.78
C ILE A 145 -4.43 -28.56 2.05
N ALA A 146 -5.01 -29.75 2.20
CA ALA A 146 -5.79 -30.10 3.39
C ALA A 146 -4.96 -30.03 4.68
N GLU A 147 -3.71 -30.49 4.65
CA GLU A 147 -2.77 -30.36 5.77
C GLU A 147 -2.50 -28.89 6.11
N ALA A 148 -2.24 -28.04 5.12
CA ALA A 148 -2.00 -26.61 5.36
C ALA A 148 -3.25 -25.87 5.88
N ILE A 149 -4.45 -26.21 5.38
CA ILE A 149 -5.71 -25.69 5.93
C ILE A 149 -5.85 -26.07 7.41
N SER A 150 -5.48 -27.29 7.79
CA SER A 150 -5.56 -27.73 9.20
C SER A 150 -4.64 -26.95 10.15
N ARG A 151 -3.68 -26.19 9.61
CA ARG A 151 -2.75 -25.31 10.33
C ARG A 151 -3.11 -23.82 10.22
N THR A 152 -4.24 -23.50 9.60
CA THR A 152 -4.73 -22.15 9.35
C THR A 152 -6.04 -21.94 10.11
N GLY A 153 -6.37 -20.70 10.46
CA GLY A 153 -7.70 -20.33 10.91
C GLY A 153 -7.68 -19.27 12.00
N ARG A 154 -8.40 -18.16 11.76
CA ARG A 154 -8.39 -17.03 12.69
C ARG A 154 -8.81 -17.34 14.12
N MET A 155 -9.71 -18.32 14.31
CA MET A 155 -10.18 -18.73 15.63
C MET A 155 -9.06 -19.17 16.57
N HIS A 156 -7.92 -19.58 16.01
CA HIS A 156 -6.74 -20.03 16.73
C HIS A 156 -5.81 -18.89 17.17
N LEU A 157 -6.08 -17.64 16.79
CA LEU A 157 -5.22 -16.48 17.03
C LEU A 157 -5.89 -15.45 17.95
N HIS A 158 -5.20 -15.08 19.02
CA HIS A 158 -5.68 -14.13 20.01
C HIS A 158 -4.68 -12.99 20.22
N ALA A 159 -5.19 -11.79 20.53
CA ALA A 159 -4.41 -10.63 20.91
C ALA A 159 -4.89 -10.08 22.26
N ASN A 160 -3.94 -9.67 23.11
CA ASN A 160 -4.20 -8.91 24.33
C ASN A 160 -3.27 -7.71 24.31
N CYS A 161 -3.82 -6.50 24.13
CA CYS A 161 -3.01 -5.28 24.01
C CYS A 161 -3.07 -4.42 25.29
N GLU A 162 -3.73 -4.88 26.35
CA GLU A 162 -3.54 -4.32 27.70
C GLU A 162 -2.13 -4.66 28.20
N ILE A 163 -1.73 -5.93 28.04
CA ILE A 163 -0.35 -6.42 28.18
C ILE A 163 0.07 -6.96 26.81
N PRO A 164 0.75 -6.16 25.96
CA PRO A 164 1.05 -6.49 24.57
C PRO A 164 1.61 -7.90 24.37
N ALA A 165 0.71 -8.80 23.96
CA ALA A 165 1.02 -10.19 23.71
C ALA A 165 -0.01 -10.78 22.73
N ILE A 166 0.44 -11.75 21.95
CA ILE A 166 -0.39 -12.54 21.05
C ILE A 166 -0.27 -14.02 21.40
N ARG A 167 -1.26 -14.83 21.08
CA ARG A 167 -1.30 -16.25 21.41
C ARG A 167 -1.88 -17.04 20.27
N LYS A 168 -1.30 -18.21 20.00
CA LYS A 168 -1.88 -19.25 19.14
C LYS A 168 -2.22 -20.48 19.96
N ASP A 169 -3.41 -21.05 19.80
CA ASP A 169 -3.76 -22.33 20.45
C ASP A 169 -3.46 -23.56 19.55
N LEU A 170 -3.05 -23.30 18.31
CA LEU A 170 -2.55 -24.26 17.34
C LEU A 170 -1.05 -24.04 17.10
N ALA A 171 -0.21 -24.98 17.54
CA ALA A 171 1.25 -24.80 17.50
C ALA A 171 1.81 -24.53 16.09
N GLY A 172 1.21 -25.17 15.08
CA GLY A 172 1.58 -25.01 13.67
C GLY A 172 1.05 -23.74 12.99
N LEU A 173 0.29 -22.91 13.70
CA LEU A 173 -0.22 -21.65 13.16
C LEU A 173 0.93 -20.67 12.89
N GLN A 174 0.88 -20.05 11.72
CA GLN A 174 1.79 -18.99 11.32
C GLN A 174 0.97 -17.80 10.83
N ILE A 175 1.43 -16.59 11.14
CA ILE A 175 0.81 -15.34 10.67
C ILE A 175 1.64 -14.70 9.57
N ASP A 176 0.94 -14.09 8.62
CA ASP A 176 1.45 -13.30 7.52
C ASP A 176 0.65 -11.98 7.43
N LEU A 177 1.36 -10.87 7.61
CA LEU A 177 0.81 -9.52 7.57
C LEU A 177 1.10 -8.80 6.23
N SER A 178 1.48 -9.52 5.18
CA SER A 178 1.86 -8.93 3.89
C SER A 178 0.75 -8.13 3.22
N ALA A 179 -0.52 -8.45 3.52
CA ALA A 179 -1.72 -7.75 3.05
C ALA A 179 -2.21 -6.63 4.00
N TYR A 180 -1.32 -6.11 4.83
CA TYR A 180 -1.60 -5.04 5.80
C TYR A 180 -0.37 -4.15 6.07
N ALA A 181 0.83 -4.76 6.13
CA ALA A 181 2.06 -4.09 6.59
C ALA A 181 2.51 -2.92 5.70
N LYS A 182 2.30 -2.98 4.38
CA LYS A 182 2.64 -1.87 3.46
C LYS A 182 1.74 -0.67 3.70
N GLY A 183 0.44 -0.91 3.83
CA GLY A 183 -0.52 0.13 4.21
C GLY A 183 -0.19 0.75 5.58
N LEU A 184 0.13 -0.06 6.60
CA LEU A 184 0.54 0.47 7.91
C LEU A 184 1.80 1.33 7.82
N ALA A 185 2.79 0.90 7.04
CA ALA A 185 4.01 1.68 6.85
C ALA A 185 3.73 3.05 6.20
N ALA A 186 2.77 3.11 5.26
CA ALA A 186 2.35 4.38 4.67
C ALA A 186 1.65 5.28 5.71
N ASP A 187 0.82 4.69 6.58
CA ASP A 187 0.16 5.40 7.68
C ASP A 187 1.17 5.91 8.73
N GLU A 188 2.20 5.12 9.08
CA GLU A 188 3.23 5.54 10.04
C GLU A 188 4.13 6.65 9.49
N ILE A 189 4.48 6.62 8.19
CA ILE A 189 5.18 7.74 7.53
C ILE A 189 4.29 8.98 7.51
N ALA A 190 3.00 8.85 7.19
CA ALA A 190 2.07 9.97 7.24
C ALA A 190 2.02 10.59 8.64
N SER A 191 1.94 9.76 9.70
CA SER A 191 2.02 10.23 11.09
C SER A 191 3.34 10.94 11.41
N LEU A 192 4.47 10.46 10.88
CA LEU A 192 5.77 11.12 11.01
C LEU A 192 5.78 12.51 10.36
N LEU A 193 5.24 12.63 9.15
CA LEU A 193 5.16 13.90 8.41
C LEU A 193 4.24 14.89 9.13
N ASP A 194 3.10 14.42 9.62
CA ASP A 194 2.15 15.20 10.42
C ASP A 194 2.81 15.81 11.67
N LYS A 195 3.58 14.99 12.41
CA LYS A 195 4.31 15.42 13.60
C LYS A 195 5.41 16.45 13.28
N GLN A 196 5.88 16.50 12.04
CA GLN A 196 6.82 17.52 11.56
C GLN A 196 6.12 18.76 10.98
N GLY A 197 4.79 18.82 11.04
CA GLY A 197 4.00 19.94 10.53
C GLY A 197 3.88 19.97 9.00
N ILE A 198 4.21 18.88 8.32
CA ILE A 198 4.08 18.78 6.86
C ILE A 198 2.62 18.42 6.54
N ALA A 199 1.89 19.38 5.97
CA ALA A 199 0.45 19.24 5.75
C ALA A 199 0.06 18.71 4.35
N ASN A 200 1.01 18.69 3.40
CA ASN A 200 0.76 18.26 2.03
C ASN A 200 1.78 17.21 1.61
N TYR A 201 1.32 15.98 1.41
CA TYR A 201 2.19 14.89 0.98
C TYR A 201 1.42 13.77 0.27
N LEU A 202 2.18 12.97 -0.47
CA LEU A 202 1.76 11.68 -1.00
C LEU A 202 2.82 10.64 -0.64
N VAL A 203 2.45 9.69 0.20
CA VAL A 203 3.26 8.52 0.54
C VAL A 203 2.81 7.35 -0.32
N GLU A 204 3.75 6.61 -0.89
CA GLU A 204 3.53 5.40 -1.69
C GLU A 204 4.50 4.31 -1.26
N ILE A 205 4.01 3.09 -1.05
CA ILE A 205 4.81 1.90 -0.73
C ILE A 205 4.26 0.70 -1.50
N GLY A 206 4.96 0.28 -2.55
CA GLY A 206 4.59 -0.89 -3.34
C GLY A 206 3.19 -0.86 -3.95
N GLY A 207 2.65 0.34 -4.21
CA GLY A 207 1.30 0.58 -4.73
C GLY A 207 0.28 1.06 -3.69
N ASP A 208 0.58 0.95 -2.39
CA ASP A 208 -0.31 1.46 -1.33
C ASP A 208 0.03 2.91 -1.01
N LEU A 209 -1.00 3.73 -0.95
CA LEU A 209 -0.89 5.18 -0.98
C LEU A 209 -1.57 5.80 0.23
N ARG A 210 -0.97 6.87 0.77
CA ARG A 210 -1.58 7.78 1.74
C ARG A 210 -1.37 9.22 1.30
N ALA A 211 -2.45 9.93 1.00
CA ALA A 211 -2.42 11.32 0.57
C ALA A 211 -2.96 12.25 1.66
N ARG A 212 -2.36 13.44 1.79
CA ARG A 212 -2.86 14.53 2.63
C ARG A 212 -2.72 15.86 1.91
N GLY A 213 -3.72 16.74 2.05
CA GLY A 213 -3.70 18.09 1.50
C GLY A 213 -3.65 18.13 -0.03
N HIS A 214 -2.83 19.04 -0.58
CA HIS A 214 -2.80 19.36 -2.01
C HIS A 214 -1.43 19.11 -2.66
N ASN A 215 -1.44 18.90 -3.97
CA ASN A 215 -0.22 18.83 -4.77
C ASN A 215 0.42 20.23 -4.97
N ALA A 216 1.57 20.29 -5.65
CA ALA A 216 2.31 21.54 -5.89
C ALA A 216 1.57 22.57 -6.76
N SER A 217 0.51 22.18 -7.46
CA SER A 217 -0.40 23.08 -8.19
C SER A 217 -1.60 23.51 -7.33
N ASN A 218 -1.57 23.26 -6.02
CA ASN A 218 -2.65 23.52 -5.07
C ASN A 218 -3.98 22.84 -5.45
N ALA A 219 -3.91 21.64 -6.06
CA ALA A 219 -5.05 20.81 -6.43
C ALA A 219 -5.01 19.45 -5.72
N SER A 220 -6.11 18.71 -5.72
CA SER A 220 -6.16 17.34 -5.16
C SER A 220 -5.11 16.44 -5.78
N TRP A 221 -4.66 15.44 -5.01
CA TRP A 221 -3.70 14.44 -5.50
C TRP A 221 -4.35 13.59 -6.58
N ARG A 222 -3.65 13.42 -7.70
CA ARG A 222 -4.11 12.64 -8.86
C ARG A 222 -3.48 11.26 -8.79
N ILE A 223 -4.31 10.23 -8.61
CA ILE A 223 -3.87 8.85 -8.54
C ILE A 223 -4.34 8.11 -9.78
N ALA A 224 -3.41 7.48 -10.48
CA ALA A 224 -3.69 6.61 -11.61
C ALA A 224 -3.95 5.19 -11.12
N ILE A 225 -5.08 4.62 -11.52
CA ILE A 225 -5.39 3.21 -11.36
C ILE A 225 -4.94 2.52 -12.66
N GLU A 226 -4.03 1.55 -12.54
CA GLU A 226 -3.44 0.85 -13.67
C GLU A 226 -4.44 -0.06 -14.38
N SER A 227 -4.27 -0.23 -15.69
CA SER A 227 -5.01 -1.24 -16.44
C SER A 227 -4.38 -2.63 -16.24
N PRO A 228 -5.16 -3.66 -15.87
CA PRO A 228 -4.67 -5.01 -15.61
C PRO A 228 -4.24 -5.80 -16.86
N TYR A 229 -4.40 -5.25 -18.07
CA TYR A 229 -3.89 -5.83 -19.32
C TYR A 229 -2.50 -5.32 -19.70
N GLN A 230 -2.16 -4.09 -19.31
CA GLN A 230 -0.84 -3.50 -19.54
C GLN A 230 -0.33 -2.85 -18.24
N PRO A 231 -0.04 -3.67 -17.20
CA PRO A 231 0.48 -3.18 -15.94
C PRO A 231 1.72 -2.29 -16.16
N GLY A 232 1.77 -1.13 -15.49
CA GLY A 232 2.87 -0.16 -15.63
C GLY A 232 2.91 0.65 -16.94
N HIS A 233 2.02 0.38 -17.90
CA HIS A 233 2.03 1.03 -19.22
C HIS A 233 0.73 1.76 -19.56
N ALA A 234 -0.41 1.30 -19.04
CA ALA A 234 -1.71 1.91 -19.30
C ALA A 234 -2.43 2.31 -18.00
N VAL A 235 -3.08 3.47 -18.05
CA VAL A 235 -3.94 3.99 -16.98
C VAL A 235 -5.39 3.69 -17.35
N GLU A 236 -6.11 3.02 -16.46
CA GLU A 236 -7.54 2.73 -16.62
C GLU A 236 -8.38 3.94 -16.17
N LYS A 237 -8.06 4.49 -14.99
CA LYS A 237 -8.80 5.61 -14.40
C LYS A 237 -7.85 6.54 -13.65
N ILE A 238 -8.14 7.84 -13.66
CA ILE A 238 -7.51 8.81 -12.77
C ILE A 238 -8.55 9.23 -11.74
N ILE A 239 -8.24 9.07 -10.47
CA ILE A 239 -9.05 9.57 -9.36
C ILE A 239 -8.34 10.75 -8.69
N HIS A 240 -9.15 11.65 -8.14
CA HIS A 240 -8.68 12.79 -7.38
C HIS A 240 -8.99 12.54 -5.91
N ILE A 241 -7.96 12.48 -5.07
CA ILE A 241 -8.12 12.18 -3.65
C ILE A 241 -7.60 13.33 -2.78
N HIS A 242 -8.23 13.49 -1.62
CA HIS A 242 -7.84 14.44 -0.58
C HIS A 242 -8.00 13.75 0.78
N ASP A 243 -6.93 13.73 1.57
CA ASP A 243 -6.88 13.11 2.90
C ASP A 243 -7.33 11.63 2.95
N LEU A 244 -7.13 10.89 1.84
CA LEU A 244 -7.49 9.48 1.70
C LEU A 244 -6.27 8.62 1.35
N SER A 245 -6.44 7.33 1.58
CA SER A 245 -5.53 6.26 1.21
C SER A 245 -6.10 5.44 0.07
N VAL A 246 -5.22 4.82 -0.71
CA VAL A 246 -5.58 3.92 -1.82
C VAL A 246 -4.73 2.67 -1.71
N ALA A 247 -5.34 1.49 -1.79
CA ALA A 247 -4.62 0.24 -1.98
C ALA A 247 -5.23 -0.52 -3.15
N THR A 248 -4.41 -1.26 -3.89
CA THR A 248 -4.87 -2.07 -5.02
C THR A 248 -4.32 -3.49 -4.95
N SER A 249 -5.22 -4.47 -4.79
CA SER A 249 -4.90 -5.89 -4.91
C SER A 249 -5.22 -6.33 -6.34
N GLY A 250 -4.32 -7.12 -6.96
CA GLY A 250 -4.47 -7.53 -8.35
C GLY A 250 -3.87 -8.90 -8.61
N ASP A 251 -4.51 -9.67 -9.50
CA ASP A 251 -4.05 -11.01 -9.87
C ASP A 251 -2.87 -10.99 -10.85
N TYR A 252 -2.46 -9.80 -11.29
CA TYR A 252 -1.61 -9.61 -12.47
C TYR A 252 -0.13 -9.42 -12.24
N ARG A 253 0.29 -9.18 -11.00
CA ARG A 253 1.70 -8.94 -10.66
C ARG A 253 2.45 -10.22 -10.28
N ASN A 254 1.85 -11.04 -9.41
CA ASN A 254 2.47 -12.26 -8.88
C ASN A 254 1.56 -13.47 -9.13
N PHE A 255 2.00 -14.34 -10.04
CA PHE A 255 1.32 -15.57 -10.43
C PHE A 255 2.32 -16.55 -11.08
N PHE A 256 1.93 -17.83 -11.17
CA PHE A 256 2.56 -18.79 -12.07
C PHE A 256 1.51 -19.45 -12.98
N GLU A 257 1.97 -20.08 -14.05
CA GLU A 257 1.11 -20.84 -14.97
C GLU A 257 1.50 -22.30 -14.97
N PHE A 258 0.50 -23.18 -14.89
CA PHE A 258 0.68 -24.63 -14.99
C PHE A 258 -0.47 -25.21 -15.80
N GLU A 259 -0.15 -26.00 -16.84
CA GLU A 259 -1.11 -26.61 -17.77
C GLU A 259 -2.12 -25.61 -18.38
N GLY A 260 -1.68 -24.38 -18.63
CA GLY A 260 -2.52 -23.32 -19.21
C GLY A 260 -3.50 -22.67 -18.23
N GLN A 261 -3.41 -23.03 -16.93
CA GLN A 261 -4.13 -22.39 -15.85
C GLN A 261 -3.20 -21.45 -15.06
N ARG A 262 -3.71 -20.27 -14.73
CA ARG A 262 -3.03 -19.26 -13.92
C ARG A 262 -3.34 -19.46 -12.43
N TYR A 263 -2.32 -19.33 -11.60
CA TYR A 263 -2.40 -19.39 -10.14
C TYR A 263 -1.85 -18.09 -9.56
N SER A 264 -2.73 -17.24 -9.01
CA SER A 264 -2.32 -15.97 -8.40
C SER A 264 -1.85 -16.14 -6.95
N HIS A 265 -1.10 -15.16 -6.45
CA HIS A 265 -0.65 -15.14 -5.05
C HIS A 265 -1.76 -14.93 -4.01
N THR A 266 -2.97 -14.54 -4.43
CA THR A 266 -4.08 -14.33 -3.51
C THR A 266 -4.78 -15.66 -3.24
N ILE A 267 -4.54 -16.22 -2.06
CA ILE A 267 -5.12 -17.47 -1.60
C ILE A 267 -6.45 -17.20 -0.89
N ASP A 268 -7.49 -17.97 -1.21
CA ASP A 268 -8.70 -18.05 -0.41
C ASP A 268 -8.48 -19.00 0.79
N PRO A 269 -8.41 -18.49 2.03
CA PRO A 269 -8.12 -19.32 3.21
C PRO A 269 -9.14 -20.44 3.44
N ARG A 270 -10.37 -20.27 2.93
CA ARG A 270 -11.48 -21.22 3.10
C ARG A 270 -11.34 -22.45 2.21
N THR A 271 -10.66 -22.30 1.08
CA THR A 271 -10.42 -23.38 0.12
C THR A 271 -8.97 -23.85 0.09
N GLY A 272 -8.06 -23.04 0.63
CA GLY A 272 -6.62 -23.26 0.58
C GLY A 272 -6.02 -23.12 -0.82
N ARG A 273 -6.73 -22.49 -1.77
CA ARG A 273 -6.31 -22.35 -3.17
C ARG A 273 -6.30 -20.89 -3.61
N PRO A 274 -5.50 -20.53 -4.64
CA PRO A 274 -5.62 -19.25 -5.32
C PRO A 274 -7.04 -18.97 -5.78
N VAL A 275 -7.44 -17.69 -5.73
CA VAL A 275 -8.73 -17.24 -6.27
C VAL A 275 -8.86 -17.61 -7.76
N ALA A 276 -10.06 -18.04 -8.17
CA ALA A 276 -10.32 -18.61 -9.50
C ALA A 276 -11.38 -17.82 -10.33
N HIS A 277 -11.80 -16.65 -9.87
CA HIS A 277 -12.74 -15.79 -10.57
C HIS A 277 -12.04 -14.80 -11.51
N ASN A 278 -12.81 -14.11 -12.36
CA ASN A 278 -12.30 -13.18 -13.37
C ASN A 278 -11.98 -11.76 -12.86
N LEU A 279 -12.01 -11.51 -11.55
CA LEU A 279 -11.63 -10.22 -10.98
C LEU A 279 -10.12 -9.98 -11.18
N ALA A 280 -9.79 -8.94 -11.94
CA ALA A 280 -8.42 -8.60 -12.28
C ALA A 280 -7.76 -7.71 -11.22
N SER A 281 -8.52 -6.74 -10.70
CA SER A 281 -8.06 -5.83 -9.66
C SER A 281 -9.19 -5.33 -8.78
N VAL A 282 -8.82 -4.98 -7.57
CA VAL A 282 -9.66 -4.34 -6.56
C VAL A 282 -8.90 -3.13 -6.02
N THR A 283 -9.46 -1.94 -6.20
CA THR A 283 -8.93 -0.70 -5.63
C THR A 283 -9.86 -0.22 -4.53
N VAL A 284 -9.33 0.02 -3.32
CA VAL A 284 -10.10 0.51 -2.17
C VAL A 284 -9.61 1.89 -1.74
N LEU A 285 -10.55 2.78 -1.42
CA LEU A 285 -10.28 4.05 -0.76
C LEU A 285 -10.68 3.97 0.71
N ALA A 286 -9.79 4.39 1.62
CA ALA A 286 -10.07 4.44 3.05
C ALA A 286 -9.29 5.58 3.72
N GLU A 287 -9.55 5.86 4.99
CA GLU A 287 -8.77 6.85 5.76
C GLU A 287 -7.38 6.31 6.16
N SER A 288 -7.29 5.00 6.43
CA SER A 288 -6.04 4.28 6.70
C SER A 288 -5.63 3.49 5.47
N ALA A 289 -4.35 3.54 5.11
CA ALA A 289 -3.78 2.72 4.06
C ALA A 289 -3.73 1.24 4.46
N ALA A 290 -3.48 0.93 5.73
CA ALA A 290 -3.55 -0.45 6.24
C ALA A 290 -4.95 -1.06 6.06
N HIS A 291 -5.99 -0.28 6.36
CA HIS A 291 -7.38 -0.70 6.14
C HIS A 291 -7.69 -0.88 4.66
N ALA A 292 -7.23 0.03 3.79
CA ALA A 292 -7.41 -0.11 2.35
C ALA A 292 -6.78 -1.42 1.83
N ASP A 293 -5.55 -1.73 2.25
CA ASP A 293 -4.80 -2.94 1.84
C ASP A 293 -5.51 -4.23 2.28
N ALA A 294 -5.92 -4.29 3.55
CA ALA A 294 -6.65 -5.43 4.09
C ALA A 294 -8.01 -5.64 3.39
N LEU A 295 -8.77 -4.56 3.18
CA LEU A 295 -10.07 -4.63 2.52
C LEU A 295 -9.95 -4.95 1.03
N ALA A 296 -8.95 -4.41 0.33
CA ALA A 296 -8.70 -4.75 -1.08
C ALA A 296 -8.41 -6.24 -1.23
N THR A 297 -7.63 -6.82 -0.32
CA THR A 297 -7.35 -8.26 -0.28
C THR A 297 -8.60 -9.07 0.05
N ALA A 298 -9.37 -8.67 1.08
CA ALA A 298 -10.62 -9.34 1.44
C ALA A 298 -11.61 -9.39 0.27
N LEU A 299 -11.78 -8.26 -0.41
CA LEU A 299 -12.67 -8.10 -1.56
C LEU A 299 -12.16 -8.89 -2.78
N MET A 300 -10.85 -8.96 -2.98
CA MET A 300 -10.25 -9.82 -3.99
C MET A 300 -10.59 -11.29 -3.70
N VAL A 301 -10.52 -11.76 -2.45
CA VAL A 301 -10.88 -13.14 -2.08
C VAL A 301 -12.38 -13.42 -2.18
N LEU A 302 -13.23 -12.43 -1.85
CA LEU A 302 -14.68 -12.57 -1.97
C LEU A 302 -15.15 -12.66 -3.44
N GLY A 303 -14.37 -12.09 -4.37
CA GLY A 303 -14.73 -12.02 -5.78
C GLY A 303 -15.81 -10.96 -6.08
N PRO A 304 -16.19 -10.81 -7.36
CA PRO A 304 -16.89 -9.61 -7.83
C PRO A 304 -18.31 -9.46 -7.28
N GLU A 305 -19.05 -10.55 -7.13
CA GLU A 305 -20.46 -10.51 -6.69
C GLU A 305 -20.56 -10.37 -5.17
N ALA A 306 -19.98 -11.31 -4.42
CA ALA A 306 -20.01 -11.27 -2.96
C ALA A 306 -19.22 -10.08 -2.41
N GLY A 307 -18.11 -9.70 -3.06
CA GLY A 307 -17.31 -8.53 -2.71
C GLY A 307 -18.09 -7.23 -2.87
N MET A 308 -18.80 -7.02 -3.97
CA MET A 308 -19.62 -5.81 -4.15
C MET A 308 -20.76 -5.74 -3.12
N VAL A 309 -21.44 -6.86 -2.85
CA VAL A 309 -22.47 -6.92 -1.79
C VAL A 309 -21.89 -6.60 -0.42
N PHE A 310 -20.70 -7.12 -0.11
CA PHE A 310 -19.99 -6.80 1.13
C PHE A 310 -19.62 -5.32 1.21
N ALA A 311 -19.07 -4.75 0.14
CA ALA A 311 -18.67 -3.35 0.09
C ALA A 311 -19.84 -2.40 0.30
N GLU A 312 -20.98 -2.62 -0.37
CA GLU A 312 -22.18 -1.79 -0.18
C GLU A 312 -22.72 -1.88 1.25
N ARG A 313 -22.74 -3.09 1.84
CA ARG A 313 -23.22 -3.28 3.21
C ARG A 313 -22.34 -2.59 4.25
N GLN A 314 -21.03 -2.56 4.02
CA GLN A 314 -20.05 -1.96 4.94
C GLN A 314 -19.72 -0.51 4.60
N GLY A 315 -20.29 0.06 3.53
CA GLY A 315 -19.98 1.42 3.07
C GLY A 315 -18.54 1.59 2.59
N ILE A 316 -17.91 0.54 2.06
CA ILE A 316 -16.53 0.55 1.59
C ILE A 316 -16.47 1.18 0.19
N ALA A 317 -15.57 2.15 -0.01
CA ALA A 317 -15.28 2.70 -1.33
C ALA A 317 -14.40 1.75 -2.12
N VAL A 318 -15.01 0.94 -2.98
CA VAL A 318 -14.30 0.02 -3.88
C VAL A 318 -14.58 0.29 -5.36
N TYR A 319 -13.54 0.07 -6.17
CA TYR A 319 -13.56 -0.05 -7.62
C TYR A 319 -12.99 -1.40 -8.06
N LEU A 320 -13.76 -2.13 -8.86
CA LEU A 320 -13.45 -3.47 -9.37
C LEU A 320 -13.21 -3.42 -10.87
N LEU A 321 -12.14 -4.07 -11.33
CA LEU A 321 -11.91 -4.36 -12.74
C LEU A 321 -12.02 -5.86 -12.98
N LEU A 322 -12.96 -6.25 -13.83
CA LEU A 322 -13.18 -7.65 -14.19
C LEU A 322 -12.66 -7.90 -15.62
N ARG A 323 -11.98 -9.03 -15.81
CA ARG A 323 -11.63 -9.52 -17.15
C ARG A 323 -12.87 -10.13 -17.80
N ASP A 324 -13.21 -9.64 -18.97
CA ASP A 324 -14.10 -10.31 -19.91
C ASP A 324 -13.27 -10.83 -21.11
N ALA A 325 -13.87 -11.61 -22.00
CA ALA A 325 -13.21 -12.29 -23.11
C ALA A 325 -12.36 -11.36 -24.00
N SER A 326 -12.73 -10.08 -24.10
CA SER A 326 -11.98 -9.08 -24.87
C SER A 326 -12.07 -7.65 -24.32
N SER A 327 -12.54 -7.46 -23.08
CA SER A 327 -12.75 -6.13 -22.49
C SER A 327 -12.63 -6.15 -20.97
N ILE A 328 -12.51 -4.97 -20.38
CA ILE A 328 -12.65 -4.76 -18.94
C ILE A 328 -14.08 -4.35 -18.64
N THR A 329 -14.68 -4.96 -17.63
CA THR A 329 -15.90 -4.43 -17.02
C THR A 329 -15.54 -3.75 -15.70
N GLU A 330 -15.94 -2.49 -15.57
CA GLU A 330 -15.80 -1.69 -14.36
C GLU A 330 -17.01 -1.87 -13.44
N ARG A 331 -16.79 -2.01 -12.14
CA ARG A 331 -17.86 -1.85 -11.13
C ARG A 331 -17.38 -0.95 -10.00
N MET A 332 -18.21 -0.02 -9.56
CA MET A 332 -17.92 0.89 -8.46
C MET A 332 -19.02 0.78 -7.42
N SER A 333 -18.61 0.80 -6.15
CA SER A 333 -19.56 0.99 -5.05
C SER A 333 -20.14 2.41 -5.02
N THR A 334 -21.29 2.57 -4.40
CA THR A 334 -21.91 3.87 -4.11
C THR A 334 -20.93 4.82 -3.42
N ARG A 335 -20.20 4.30 -2.42
CA ARG A 335 -19.22 5.10 -1.66
C ARG A 335 -18.06 5.55 -2.55
N PHE A 336 -17.54 4.68 -3.42
CA PHE A 336 -16.45 5.06 -4.31
C PHE A 336 -16.85 6.24 -5.22
N MET A 337 -18.00 6.14 -5.89
CA MET A 337 -18.53 7.23 -6.73
C MET A 337 -18.66 8.53 -5.93
N SER A 338 -19.19 8.46 -4.69
CA SER A 338 -19.33 9.66 -3.85
C SER A 338 -18.02 10.36 -3.46
N LEU A 339 -16.88 9.66 -3.52
CA LEU A 339 -15.56 10.19 -3.18
C LEU A 339 -14.75 10.63 -4.40
N THR A 340 -15.13 10.17 -5.61
CA THR A 340 -14.33 10.38 -6.82
C THR A 340 -15.06 11.13 -7.92
N ASP A 341 -16.39 11.27 -7.83
CA ASP A 341 -17.16 12.07 -8.78
C ASP A 341 -16.87 13.57 -8.55
N PRO A 342 -16.68 14.35 -9.64
CA PRO A 342 -16.25 15.76 -9.58
C PRO A 342 -17.31 16.74 -9.08
#